data_AF-A0A523FMF8-F1
#
_entry.id   AF-A0A523FMF8-F1
#
_cell.length_a   1.000
_cell.length_b   1.000
_cell.length_c   1.000
_cell.angle_alpha   90.00
_cell.angle_beta   90.00
_cell.angle_gamma   90.00
#
_symmetry.space_group_name_H-M   'P 1'
#
loop_
_entity.id
_entity.type
_entity.pdbx_description
1 polymer ?
#
loop_
_entity_poly.entity_id
_entity_poly.type
_entity_poly.pdbx_seq_one_letter_code
_entity_poly.pdbx_strand_id
1 'polypeptide(L)' 'MTEGPIEQTFVPGAFVRHPDRPDWGIGQVQSVIGHRITVNFENAGKHLINGAVVRLVLVDKAVG' A
#
# COMPACT_ATOMS: atom_id res chain seq x y z
N MET A 1 3.90 4.33 -29.62
CA MET A 1 3.05 4.83 -28.53
C MET A 1 3.26 3.87 -27.38
N THR A 2 4.33 4.08 -26.63
CA THR A 2 4.69 3.16 -25.53
C THR A 2 3.78 3.52 -24.38
N GLU A 3 2.87 2.61 -24.04
CA GLU A 3 2.17 2.68 -22.77
C GLU A 3 3.26 2.77 -21.69
N GLY A 4 3.33 3.89 -20.98
CA GLY A 4 4.27 4.06 -19.88
C GLY A 4 4.08 2.93 -18.86
N PRO A 5 5.04 2.68 -17.97
CA PRO A 5 4.83 1.70 -16.90
C PRO A 5 3.50 2.05 -16.22
N ILE A 6 2.60 1.06 -16.17
CA ILE A 6 1.38 1.15 -15.38
C ILE A 6 1.80 1.33 -13.92
N GLU A 7 1.94 2.58 -13.49
CA GLU A 7 2.25 2.92 -12.11
C GLU A 7 1.10 2.40 -11.25
N GLN A 8 1.38 1.38 -10.43
CA GLN A 8 0.43 0.85 -9.47
C GLN A 8 0.08 1.95 -8.48
N THR A 9 -1.04 2.61 -8.74
CA THR A 9 -1.56 3.68 -7.91
C THR A 9 -2.56 3.07 -6.93
N PHE A 10 -2.21 3.12 -5.64
CA PHE A 10 -3.13 2.75 -4.58
C PHE A 10 -4.20 3.83 -4.42
N VAL A 11 -5.35 3.44 -3.88
CA VAL A 11 -6.41 4.37 -3.51
C VAL A 11 -6.65 4.33 -2.00
N PRO A 12 -7.03 5.45 -1.37
CA PRO A 12 -7.50 5.44 0.01
C PRO A 12 -8.58 4.38 0.23
N GLY A 13 -8.48 3.65 1.32
CA GLY A 13 -9.36 2.52 1.65
C GLY A 13 -8.84 1.15 1.20
N ALA A 14 -7.92 1.09 0.23
CA ALA A 14 -7.34 -0.17 -0.23
C ALA A 14 -6.57 -0.88 0.91
N PHE A 15 -6.64 -2.20 0.94
CA PHE A 15 -5.89 -3.01 1.88
C PHE A 15 -4.63 -3.57 1.24
N VAL A 16 -3.53 -3.55 1.99
CA VAL A 16 -2.19 -3.89 1.50
C VAL A 16 -1.41 -4.68 2.53
N ARG A 17 -0.36 -5.37 2.08
CA ARG A 17 0.71 -5.89 2.92
C ARG A 17 2.07 -5.34 2.50
N HIS A 18 2.94 -5.14 3.48
CA HIS A 18 4.33 -4.80 3.22
C HIS A 18 5.15 -6.09 3.01
N PRO A 19 5.83 -6.28 1.85
CA PRO A 19 6.50 -7.53 1.53
C PRO A 19 7.61 -7.88 2.53
N ASP A 20 8.39 -6.88 2.96
CA ASP A 20 9.52 -7.10 3.88
C ASP A 20 9.16 -6.98 5.38
N ARG A 21 7.89 -6.75 5.71
CA ARG A 21 7.41 -6.53 7.08
C ARG A 21 6.11 -7.32 7.33
N PRO A 22 6.17 -8.66 7.26
CA PRO A 22 4.98 -9.49 7.45
C PRO A 22 4.38 -9.36 8.86
N ASP A 23 5.19 -9.02 9.86
CA ASP A 23 4.79 -8.80 11.26
C ASP A 23 3.87 -7.60 11.45
N TRP A 24 3.91 -6.62 10.54
CA TRP A 24 3.05 -5.43 10.62
C TRP A 24 1.56 -5.72 10.38
N GLY A 25 1.24 -6.87 9.79
CA GLY A 25 -0.13 -7.28 9.48
C GLY A 25 -0.67 -6.61 8.22
N ILE A 26 -1.99 -6.63 8.07
CA ILE A 26 -2.68 -5.92 6.97
C ILE A 26 -2.66 -4.43 7.28
N GLY A 27 -2.43 -3.62 6.25
CA GLY A 27 -2.53 -2.17 6.33
C GLY A 27 -3.63 -1.62 5.45
N GLN A 28 -4.26 -0.54 5.89
CA GLN A 28 -5.20 0.22 5.08
C GLN A 28 -4.54 1.51 4.60
N VAL A 29 -4.60 1.75 3.29
CA VAL A 29 -4.12 2.98 2.68
C VAL A 29 -5.03 4.14 3.13
N GLN A 30 -4.45 5.17 3.74
CA GLN A 30 -5.17 6.37 4.17
C GLN A 30 -5.04 7.52 3.16
N SER A 31 -3.88 7.65 2.53
CA SER A 31 -3.64 8.69 1.52
C SER A 31 -2.53 8.29 0.54
N VAL A 32 -2.60 8.84 -0.67
CA VAL A 32 -1.59 8.66 -1.73
C VAL A 32 -1.30 10.02 -2.34
N ILE A 33 -0.04 10.45 -2.26
CA ILE A 33 0.44 11.73 -2.81
C ILE A 33 1.68 11.45 -3.65
N GLY A 34 1.50 11.33 -4.97
CA GLY A 34 2.53 10.80 -5.86
C GLY A 34 2.95 9.41 -5.40
N HIS A 35 4.25 9.22 -5.14
CA HIS A 35 4.78 7.93 -4.67
C HIS A 35 4.74 7.76 -3.14
N ARG A 36 4.23 8.75 -2.40
CA ARG A 36 4.12 8.67 -0.94
C ARG A 36 2.76 8.10 -0.55
N ILE A 37 2.76 6.93 0.06
CA ILE A 37 1.57 6.18 0.44
C ILE A 37 1.52 6.12 1.96
N THR A 38 0.53 6.74 2.58
CA THR A 38 0.32 6.61 4.03
C THR A 38 -0.55 5.38 4.27
N VAL A 39 -0.05 4.43 5.06
CA VAL A 39 -0.75 3.19 5.40
C VAL A 39 -0.84 3.06 6.92
N ASN A 40 -2.00 2.68 7.44
CA ASN A 40 -2.14 2.28 8.84
C ASN A 40 -2.19 0.76 8.93
N PHE A 41 -1.12 0.16 9.43
CA PHE A 41 -0.96 -1.27 9.65
C PHE A 41 -1.51 -1.71 11.00
N GLU A 42 -2.11 -2.90 11.06
CA GLU A 42 -2.73 -3.47 12.27
C GLU A 42 -1.79 -3.50 13.47
N ASN A 43 -0.53 -3.94 13.28
CA ASN A 43 0.40 -4.19 14.39
C ASN A 43 1.53 -3.16 14.49
N ALA A 44 1.68 -2.28 13.50
CA ALA A 44 2.74 -1.27 13.45
C ALA A 44 2.21 0.17 13.42
N GLY A 45 0.90 0.35 13.31
CA GLY A 45 0.28 1.67 13.20
C GLY A 45 0.61 2.36 11.88
N LYS A 46 0.69 3.69 11.92
CA LYS A 46 0.78 4.51 10.71
C LYS A 46 2.21 4.65 10.20
N HIS A 47 2.44 4.24 8.96
CA HIS A 47 3.70 4.38 8.25
C HIS A 47 3.53 5.09 6.90
N LEU A 48 4.55 5.89 6.56
CA LEU A 48 4.69 6.48 5.23
C LEU A 48 5.59 5.58 4.38
N ILE A 49 5.03 5.04 3.30
CA ILE A 49 5.71 4.14 2.38
C ILE A 49 6.08 4.90 1.11
N ASN A 50 7.30 4.67 0.61
CA ASN A 50 7.72 5.17 -0.70
C ASN A 50 7.45 4.11 -1.78
N GLY A 51 6.36 4.27 -2.52
CA GLY A 51 5.90 3.37 -3.60
C GLY A 51 6.84 3.29 -4.81
N ALA A 52 7.83 4.19 -4.91
CA ALA A 52 8.89 4.10 -5.90
C ALA A 52 9.97 3.04 -5.53
N VAL A 53 10.05 2.69 -4.25
CA VAL A 53 11.06 1.76 -3.71
C VAL A 53 10.40 0.46 -3.26
N VAL A 54 9.25 0.55 -2.60
CA VAL A 54 8.52 -0.60 -2.06
C VAL A 54 7.22 -0.79 -2.85
N ARG A 55 7.08 -1.96 -3.48
CA ARG A 55 5.82 -2.38 -4.10
C ARG A 55 4.97 -3.10 -3.05
N LEU A 56 3.99 -2.40 -2.49
CA LEU A 56 3.03 -3.00 -1.57
C LEU A 56 2.16 -4.02 -2.31
N VAL A 57 1.73 -5.06 -1.61
CA VAL A 57 0.88 -6.12 -2.20
C VAL A 57 -0.57 -5.81 -1.86
N LEU A 58 -1.41 -5.56 -2.87
CA LEU A 58 -2.86 -5.45 -2.68
C LEU A 58 -3.41 -6.76 -2.13
N VAL A 59 -4.28 -6.67 -1.13
CA VAL A 59 -5.01 -7.81 -0.59
C VAL A 59 -6.50 -7.50 -0.63
N ASP A 60 -7.29 -8.52 -0.97
CA ASP A 60 -8.72 -8.44 -0.78
C ASP A 60 -9.00 -8.65 0.70
N LYS A 61 -9.55 -7.63 1.36
CA LYS A 61 -10.16 -7.84 2.67
C LYS A 61 -11.56 -8.35 2.37
N ALA A 62 -11.67 -9.64 2.07
CA ALA A 62 -12.94 -10.28 1.79
C ALA A 62 -13.96 -9.82 2.83
N VAL A 63 -15.00 -9.17 2.33
CA VAL A 63 -16.12 -8.69 3.12
C VAL A 63 -16.80 -9.96 3.65
N GLY A 64 -16.58 -10.26 4.92
CA GLY A 64 -17.44 -11.19 5.65
C GLY A 64 -18.84 -10.61 5.77
#